data_AF-A0A178FHX5-F1
#
_entry.id   AF-A0A178FHX5-F1
#
_cell.length_a   1.000
_cell.length_b   1.000
_cell.length_c   1.000
_cell.angle_alpha   90.00
_cell.angle_beta   90.00
_cell.angle_gamma   90.00
#
_symmetry.space_group_name_H-M   'P 1'
#
loop_
_entity.id
_entity.type
_entity.pdbx_description
1 polymer ?
#
loop_
_entity_poly.entity_id
_entity_poly.type
_entity_poly.pdbx_seq_one_letter_code
_entity_poly.pdbx_strand_id
1 'polypeptide(L)'
;MASDILVVGISGPSSSGKTTLARLLRTAFTPTQGSNINIKTLLVHEDDFYKADDRIPITTTSSGKLVQDWDTVEAFDIKQFVSCLSHPTSDENMEFDKMKELVGDGAFVREDLGIVVAPDKGEGSMSRLLDWAVDLILNKVKEIKEIEK
;
A
#
# COMPACT_ATOMS: atom_id res chain seq x y z
N MET A 1 1.71 -26.16 4.64
CA MET A 1 2.57 -25.36 3.74
C MET A 1 2.34 -23.91 4.10
N ALA A 2 3.39 -23.16 4.39
CA ALA A 2 3.26 -21.72 4.59
C ALA A 2 2.81 -21.10 3.25
N SER A 3 1.94 -20.09 3.32
CA SER A 3 1.55 -19.30 2.15
C SER A 3 2.36 -18.02 2.17
N ASP A 4 3.10 -17.74 1.10
CA ASP A 4 3.79 -16.47 0.95
C ASP A 4 2.80 -15.33 0.79
N ILE A 5 3.14 -14.19 1.36
CA ILE A 5 2.33 -12.98 1.33
C ILE A 5 3.17 -11.88 0.71
N LEU A 6 2.68 -11.36 -0.41
CA LEU A 6 3.22 -10.18 -1.05
C LEU A 6 2.30 -8.99 -0.74
N VAL A 7 2.80 -8.03 0.04
CA VAL A 7 2.10 -6.76 0.27
C VAL A 7 2.55 -5.75 -0.78
N VAL A 8 1.59 -5.14 -1.48
CA VAL A 8 1.87 -4.13 -2.51
C VAL A 8 1.22 -2.80 -2.08
N GLY A 9 2.06 -1.81 -1.77
CA GLY A 9 1.62 -0.43 -1.50
C GLY A 9 1.50 0.38 -2.80
N ILE A 10 0.43 1.16 -2.94
CA ILE A 10 0.22 2.07 -4.08
C ILE A 10 0.06 3.49 -3.54
N SER A 11 1.07 4.33 -3.75
CA SER A 11 1.09 5.72 -3.29
C SER A 11 0.97 6.71 -4.45
N GLY A 12 0.69 7.98 -4.14
CA GLY A 12 0.50 9.06 -5.10
C GLY A 12 -0.50 10.13 -4.62
N PRO A 13 -0.56 11.29 -5.29
CA PRO A 13 -1.45 12.38 -4.89
C PRO A 13 -2.93 12.01 -4.95
N SER A 14 -3.77 12.79 -4.26
CA SER A 14 -5.23 12.59 -4.34
C SER A 14 -5.71 12.68 -5.80
N SER A 15 -6.69 11.84 -6.16
CA SER A 15 -7.26 11.73 -7.52
C SER A 15 -6.31 11.31 -8.65
N SER A 16 -5.11 10.78 -8.36
CA SER A 16 -4.18 10.26 -9.38
C SER A 16 -4.54 8.89 -9.99
N GLY A 17 -5.62 8.25 -9.51
CA GLY A 17 -6.06 6.94 -10.01
C GLY A 17 -5.56 5.73 -9.20
N LYS A 18 -4.98 5.92 -8.01
CA LYS A 18 -4.54 4.83 -7.11
C LYS A 18 -5.60 3.75 -6.90
N THR A 19 -6.80 4.16 -6.48
CA THR A 19 -7.92 3.24 -6.22
C THR A 19 -8.36 2.50 -7.49
N THR A 20 -8.27 3.16 -8.65
CA THR A 20 -8.57 2.54 -9.95
C THR A 20 -7.55 1.46 -10.28
N LEU A 21 -6.25 1.78 -10.19
CA LEU A 21 -5.17 0.83 -10.43
C LEU A 21 -5.26 -0.38 -9.48
N ALA A 22 -5.47 -0.13 -8.19
CA ALA A 22 -5.60 -1.19 -7.18
C ALA A 22 -6.77 -2.16 -7.47
N ARG A 23 -7.92 -1.63 -7.91
CA ARG A 23 -9.09 -2.44 -8.31
C ARG A 23 -8.85 -3.23 -9.59
N LEU A 24 -8.15 -2.64 -10.56
CA LEU A 24 -7.78 -3.33 -11.82
C LEU A 24 -6.79 -4.46 -11.54
N LEU A 25 -5.77 -4.23 -10.71
CA LEU A 25 -4.83 -5.27 -10.28
C LEU A 25 -5.55 -6.41 -9.56
N ARG A 26 -6.46 -6.09 -8.61
CA ARG A 26 -7.29 -7.11 -7.98
C ARG A 26 -8.06 -7.94 -9.00
N THR A 27 -8.64 -7.30 -10.02
CA THR A 27 -9.34 -8.01 -11.10
C THR A 27 -8.40 -8.90 -11.89
N ALA A 28 -7.21 -8.39 -12.28
CA ALA A 28 -6.22 -9.12 -13.07
C ALA A 28 -5.66 -10.36 -12.34
N PHE A 29 -5.50 -10.27 -11.02
CA PHE A 29 -4.98 -11.37 -10.18
C PHE A 29 -6.07 -12.21 -9.50
N THR A 30 -7.36 -11.92 -9.74
CA THR A 30 -8.44 -12.80 -9.27
C THR A 30 -8.56 -13.98 -10.23
N PRO A 31 -8.45 -15.24 -9.76
CA PRO A 31 -8.47 -16.40 -10.64
C PRO A 31 -9.75 -16.45 -11.47
N THR A 32 -9.61 -16.48 -12.79
CA THR A 32 -10.66 -16.91 -13.70
C THR A 32 -10.55 -18.42 -13.93
N GLN A 33 -11.69 -19.07 -14.18
CA GLN A 33 -11.78 -20.51 -14.44
C GLN A 33 -10.76 -20.93 -15.51
N GLY A 34 -9.82 -21.83 -15.17
CA GLY A 34 -8.77 -22.32 -16.07
C GLY A 34 -7.37 -21.70 -15.90
N SER A 35 -7.18 -20.77 -14.96
CA SER A 35 -5.84 -20.23 -14.63
C SER A 35 -5.06 -21.17 -13.69
N ASN A 36 -3.79 -21.45 -14.04
CA ASN A 36 -2.88 -22.31 -13.25
C ASN A 36 -2.24 -21.60 -12.04
N ILE A 37 -2.63 -20.34 -11.77
CA ILE A 37 -2.04 -19.49 -10.73
C ILE A 37 -3.10 -19.27 -9.65
N ASN A 38 -2.92 -19.92 -8.50
CA ASN A 38 -3.79 -19.74 -7.34
C ASN A 38 -3.30 -18.55 -6.49
N ILE A 39 -3.51 -17.32 -6.97
CA ILE A 39 -3.26 -16.10 -6.20
C ILE A 39 -4.59 -15.61 -5.62
N LYS A 40 -4.62 -15.40 -4.30
CA LYS A 40 -5.74 -14.75 -3.63
C LYS A 40 -5.39 -13.28 -3.40
N THR A 41 -6.19 -12.38 -3.94
CA THR A 41 -5.97 -10.93 -3.80
C THR A 41 -6.93 -10.32 -2.79
N LEU A 42 -6.39 -9.59 -1.82
CA LEU A 42 -7.13 -8.76 -0.87
C LEU A 42 -6.79 -7.29 -1.15
N LEU A 43 -7.80 -6.42 -1.14
CA LEU A 43 -7.60 -4.97 -1.24
C LEU A 43 -7.90 -4.35 0.12
N VAL A 44 -6.94 -3.61 0.65
CA VAL A 44 -7.05 -2.86 1.91
C VAL A 44 -6.98 -1.38 1.56
N HIS A 45 -7.92 -0.57 2.08
CA HIS A 45 -7.90 0.86 1.89
C HIS A 45 -7.26 1.52 3.13
N GLU A 46 -6.22 2.33 2.93
CA GLU A 46 -5.55 3.03 4.03
C GLU A 46 -6.51 4.00 4.75
N ASP A 47 -7.42 4.65 4.00
CA ASP A 47 -8.41 5.57 4.59
C ASP A 47 -9.32 4.90 5.66
N ASP A 48 -9.50 3.58 5.62
CA ASP A 48 -10.32 2.84 6.60
C ASP A 48 -9.71 2.85 8.02
N PHE A 49 -8.44 3.24 8.15
CA PHE A 49 -7.72 3.30 9.42
C PHE A 49 -7.65 4.71 10.00
N TYR A 50 -8.24 5.71 9.34
CA TYR A 50 -8.45 7.01 9.97
C TYR A 50 -9.53 6.93 11.04
N LYS A 51 -9.38 7.78 12.06
CA LYS A 51 -10.45 8.02 13.03
C LYS A 51 -11.68 8.58 12.31
N ALA A 52 -12.84 8.33 12.90
CA ALA A 52 -14.09 8.96 12.43
C ALA A 52 -13.98 10.49 12.50
N ASP A 53 -14.70 11.20 11.63
CA ASP A 53 -14.66 12.66 11.48
C ASP A 53 -14.72 13.41 12.82
N ASP A 54 -15.57 12.95 13.75
CA ASP A 54 -15.76 13.55 15.07
C ASP A 54 -14.58 13.35 16.04
N ARG A 55 -13.62 12.49 15.68
CA ARG A 55 -12.44 12.12 16.46
C ARG A 55 -11.12 12.53 15.81
N ILE A 56 -11.17 13.21 14.66
CA ILE A 56 -9.96 13.79 14.04
C ILE A 56 -9.46 14.96 14.90
N PRO A 57 -8.17 15.01 15.24
CA PRO A 57 -7.58 16.12 15.97
C PRO A 57 -7.84 17.47 15.29
N ILE A 58 -8.01 18.53 16.08
CA ILE A 58 -8.17 19.88 15.55
C ILE A 58 -6.84 20.62 15.69
N THR A 59 -6.41 21.24 14.59
CA THR A 59 -5.26 22.15 14.56
C THR A 59 -5.70 23.57 14.21
N THR A 60 -4.79 24.53 14.41
CA THR A 60 -5.02 25.93 14.06
C THR A 60 -4.16 26.30 12.87
N THR A 61 -4.78 26.76 11.79
CA THR A 61 -4.06 27.25 10.61
C THR A 61 -3.26 28.51 10.95
N SER A 62 -2.31 28.88 10.09
CA SER A 62 -1.58 30.16 10.19
C SER A 62 -2.49 31.39 10.18
N SER A 63 -3.71 31.27 9.63
CA SER A 63 -4.75 32.30 9.65
C SER A 63 -5.62 32.30 10.92
N GLY A 64 -5.36 31.44 11.89
CA GLY A 64 -6.12 31.33 13.14
C GLY A 64 -7.41 30.51 13.02
N LYS A 65 -7.64 29.82 11.90
CA LYS A 65 -8.84 28.98 11.70
C LYS A 65 -8.62 27.60 12.31
N LEU A 66 -9.60 27.13 13.06
CA LEU A 66 -9.64 25.74 13.53
C LEU A 66 -10.04 24.82 12.37
N VAL A 67 -9.24 23.79 12.11
CA VAL A 67 -9.48 22.79 11.07
C VAL A 67 -9.15 21.39 11.59
N GLN A 68 -9.80 20.36 11.04
CA GLN A 68 -9.43 18.97 11.28
C GLN A 68 -8.07 18.70 10.62
N ASP A 69 -7.13 18.20 11.42
CA ASP A 69 -5.79 17.84 11.00
C ASP A 69 -5.76 16.38 10.56
N TRP A 70 -6.02 16.14 9.28
CA TRP A 70 -5.93 14.80 8.69
C TRP A 70 -4.47 14.37 8.47
N ASP A 71 -3.53 15.30 8.46
CA ASP A 71 -2.12 15.04 8.15
C ASP A 71 -1.31 14.65 9.41
N THR A 72 -1.93 14.62 10.58
CA THR A 72 -1.26 14.28 11.84
C THR A 72 -1.33 12.79 12.16
N VAL A 73 -0.28 12.27 12.78
CA VAL A 73 -0.17 10.85 13.17
C VAL A 73 -1.32 10.40 14.09
N GLU A 74 -1.84 11.31 14.92
CA GLU A 74 -2.94 11.04 15.83
C GLU A 74 -4.28 10.90 15.11
N ALA A 75 -4.42 11.31 13.84
CA ALA A 75 -5.63 11.06 13.06
C ALA A 75 -5.75 9.60 12.60
N PHE A 76 -4.63 8.86 12.59
CA PHE A 76 -4.51 7.53 12.01
C PHE A 76 -4.31 6.43 13.07
N ASP A 77 -5.07 5.35 12.97
CA ASP A 77 -4.92 4.17 13.84
C ASP A 77 -3.82 3.24 13.32
N ILE A 78 -2.57 3.61 13.58
CA ILE A 78 -1.39 2.82 13.17
C ILE A 78 -1.45 1.40 13.75
N LYS A 79 -1.96 1.24 14.98
CA LYS A 79 -2.00 -0.07 15.63
C LYS A 79 -2.95 -1.01 14.89
N GLN A 80 -4.14 -0.52 14.54
CA GLN A 80 -5.10 -1.30 13.76
C GLN A 80 -4.57 -1.58 12.34
N PHE A 81 -3.91 -0.62 11.71
CA PHE A 81 -3.30 -0.79 10.39
C PHE A 81 -2.23 -1.88 10.38
N VAL A 82 -1.26 -1.79 11.30
CA VAL A 82 -0.20 -2.79 11.45
C VAL A 82 -0.79 -4.15 11.79
N SER A 83 -1.74 -4.21 12.72
CA SER A 83 -2.41 -5.48 13.07
C SER A 83 -3.09 -6.12 11.86
N CYS A 84 -3.75 -5.33 11.00
CA CYS A 84 -4.37 -5.79 9.77
C CYS A 84 -3.36 -6.39 8.79
N LEU A 85 -2.20 -5.75 8.64
CA LEU A 85 -1.12 -6.21 7.76
C LEU A 85 -0.31 -7.39 8.33
N SER A 86 -0.19 -7.48 9.65
CA SER A 86 0.54 -8.53 10.36
C SER A 86 -0.29 -9.81 10.58
N HIS A 87 -1.63 -9.71 10.59
CA HIS A 87 -2.51 -10.84 10.88
C HIS A 87 -2.51 -12.04 9.91
N PRO A 88 -1.82 -12.05 8.77
CA PRO A 88 -1.63 -13.28 8.01
C PRO A 88 -0.24 -13.92 8.23
N THR A 89 0.61 -13.37 9.10
CA THR A 89 1.88 -13.97 9.57
C THR A 89 1.86 -14.15 11.08
N SER A 90 2.10 -15.38 11.56
CA SER A 90 2.04 -15.78 12.97
C SER A 90 3.18 -15.26 13.86
N ASP A 91 3.77 -14.10 13.55
CA ASP A 91 4.83 -13.49 14.37
C ASP A 91 4.48 -12.04 14.69
N GLU A 92 3.91 -11.87 15.88
CA GLU A 92 3.75 -10.58 16.54
C GLU A 92 5.14 -10.09 16.96
N ASN A 93 5.65 -9.02 16.33
CA ASN A 93 6.54 -7.99 16.92
C ASN A 93 7.25 -7.20 15.80
N MET A 94 6.56 -6.23 15.18
CA MET A 94 7.22 -5.18 14.42
C MET A 94 7.11 -3.86 15.20
N GLU A 95 8.24 -3.38 15.74
CA GLU A 95 8.28 -2.18 16.58
C GLU A 95 8.14 -0.88 15.78
N PHE A 96 7.42 0.07 16.39
CA PHE A 96 6.98 1.35 15.82
C PHE A 96 8.13 2.24 15.28
N ASP A 97 9.31 2.18 15.89
CA ASP A 97 10.45 3.00 15.48
C ASP A 97 11.09 2.52 14.16
N LYS A 98 11.00 1.22 13.85
CA LYS A 98 11.41 0.68 12.53
C LYS A 98 10.49 1.13 11.40
N MET A 99 9.20 1.34 11.65
CA MET A 99 8.28 1.85 10.64
C MET A 99 8.60 3.28 10.22
N LYS A 100 9.01 4.14 11.16
CA LYS A 100 9.40 5.53 10.83
C LYS A 100 10.63 5.59 9.92
N GLU A 101 11.57 4.67 10.10
CA GLU A 101 12.73 4.54 9.20
C GLU A 101 12.33 4.04 7.80
N LEU A 102 11.37 3.11 7.71
CA LEU A 102 10.95 2.49 6.45
C LEU A 102 10.12 3.41 5.54
N VAL A 103 9.24 4.25 6.12
CA VAL A 103 8.27 5.03 5.34
C VAL A 103 8.91 6.23 4.62
N GLY A 104 9.98 6.82 5.17
CA GLY A 104 10.65 8.00 4.59
C GLY A 104 9.77 9.25 4.53
N ASP A 105 10.37 10.42 4.25
CA ASP A 105 9.69 11.74 4.29
C ASP A 105 9.02 12.13 2.96
N GLY A 106 8.74 11.15 2.08
CA GLY A 106 8.13 11.37 0.76
C GLY A 106 8.95 12.20 -0.25
N ALA A 107 10.07 12.80 0.16
CA ALA A 107 10.93 13.65 -0.68
C ALA A 107 11.92 12.86 -1.55
N PHE A 108 12.24 11.62 -1.17
CA PHE A 108 13.18 10.75 -1.87
C PHE A 108 12.65 9.32 -1.94
N VAL A 109 12.63 8.74 -3.15
CA VAL A 109 12.24 7.35 -3.36
C VAL A 109 13.39 6.44 -2.95
N ARG A 110 13.15 5.58 -1.96
CA ARG A 110 14.12 4.57 -1.49
C ARG A 110 13.98 3.28 -2.29
N GLU A 111 14.70 3.19 -3.41
CA GLU A 111 14.72 2.00 -4.27
C GLU A 111 15.31 0.76 -3.56
N ASP A 112 16.15 0.97 -2.55
CA ASP A 112 16.73 -0.07 -1.68
C ASP A 112 15.72 -0.75 -0.75
N LEU A 113 14.55 -0.13 -0.53
CA LEU A 113 13.46 -0.67 0.29
C LEU A 113 12.39 -1.41 -0.53
N GLY A 114 12.65 -1.68 -1.82
CA GLY A 114 11.66 -2.28 -2.71
C GLY A 114 10.57 -1.31 -3.18
N ILE A 115 10.78 -0.01 -3.00
CA ILE A 115 9.91 1.04 -3.54
C ILE A 115 10.31 1.31 -5.00
N VAL A 116 9.36 1.23 -5.92
CA VAL A 116 9.59 1.53 -7.33
C VAL A 116 8.69 2.66 -7.81
N VAL A 117 9.21 3.50 -8.71
CA VAL A 117 8.45 4.60 -9.31
C VAL A 117 7.76 4.12 -10.57
N ALA A 118 6.46 4.41 -10.68
CA ALA A 118 5.70 4.12 -11.89
C ALA A 118 6.29 4.86 -13.11
N PRO A 119 6.16 4.30 -14.32
CA PRO A 119 6.60 4.95 -15.56
C PRO A 119 6.03 6.35 -15.67
N ASP A 120 6.85 7.28 -16.18
CA ASP A 120 6.47 8.69 -16.35
C ASP A 120 5.96 9.32 -15.03
N LYS A 121 6.46 8.84 -13.87
CA LYS A 121 6.05 9.25 -12.52
C LYS A 121 4.54 9.08 -12.25
N GLY A 122 3.89 8.14 -12.95
CA GLY A 122 2.46 7.90 -12.85
C GLY A 122 1.60 8.74 -13.80
N GLU A 123 2.20 9.54 -14.70
CA GLU A 123 1.46 10.30 -15.72
C GLU A 123 1.09 9.45 -16.96
N GLY A 124 1.56 8.21 -17.03
CA GLY A 124 1.23 7.28 -18.12
C GLY A 124 -0.26 6.92 -18.18
N SER A 125 -0.71 6.40 -19.33
CA SER A 125 -2.08 5.90 -19.45
C SER A 125 -2.36 4.77 -18.46
N MET A 126 -3.61 4.64 -17.99
CA MET A 126 -3.99 3.59 -17.04
C MET A 126 -3.66 2.18 -17.55
N SER A 127 -3.76 1.94 -18.86
CA SER A 127 -3.32 0.68 -19.47
C SER A 127 -1.82 0.42 -19.27
N ARG A 128 -0.98 1.42 -19.56
CA ARG A 128 0.48 1.31 -19.41
C ARG A 128 0.88 1.13 -17.94
N LEU A 129 0.22 1.85 -17.03
CA LEU A 129 0.46 1.71 -15.59
C LEU A 129 0.03 0.33 -15.08
N LEU A 130 -1.10 -0.20 -15.57
CA LEU A 130 -1.57 -1.53 -15.22
C LEU A 130 -0.61 -2.61 -15.73
N ASP A 131 -0.23 -2.57 -17.01
CA ASP A 131 0.70 -3.54 -17.60
C ASP A 131 2.02 -3.58 -16.83
N TRP A 132 2.58 -2.39 -16.57
CA TRP A 132 3.81 -2.25 -15.77
C TRP A 132 3.66 -2.83 -14.36
N ALA A 133 2.56 -2.54 -13.66
CA ALA A 133 2.34 -3.02 -12.31
C ALA A 133 2.12 -4.54 -12.26
N VAL A 134 1.45 -5.12 -13.27
CA VAL A 134 1.28 -6.57 -13.40
C VAL A 134 2.62 -7.25 -13.61
N ASP A 135 3.44 -6.75 -14.52
CA ASP A 135 4.77 -7.32 -14.81
C ASP A 135 5.68 -7.25 -13.58
N LEU A 136 5.68 -6.11 -12.88
CA LEU A 136 6.42 -5.92 -11.64
C LEU A 136 6.04 -6.97 -10.59
N ILE A 137 4.74 -7.16 -10.33
CA ILE A 137 4.23 -8.11 -9.34
C ILE A 137 4.59 -9.55 -9.76
N LEU A 138 4.40 -9.91 -11.03
CA LEU A 138 4.72 -11.24 -11.52
C LEU A 138 6.21 -11.57 -11.41
N ASN A 139 7.08 -10.61 -11.68
CA ASN A 139 8.52 -10.78 -11.51
C ASN A 139 8.88 -10.97 -10.03
N LYS A 140 8.29 -10.20 -9.12
CA LYS A 140 8.47 -10.39 -7.66
C LYS A 140 7.98 -11.75 -7.17
N VAL A 141 6.84 -12.22 -7.67
CA VAL A 141 6.34 -13.57 -7.35
C VAL A 141 7.29 -14.67 -7.84
N LYS A 142 7.93 -14.51 -9.00
CA LYS A 142 8.94 -15.45 -9.49
C LYS A 142 10.19 -15.45 -8.62
N GLU A 143 10.69 -14.27 -8.27
CA GLU A 143 11.86 -14.12 -7.39
C GLU A 143 11.64 -14.84 -6.04
N ILE A 144 10.48 -14.64 -5.40
CA ILE A 144 10.13 -15.32 -4.13
C ILE A 144 10.16 -16.84 -4.30
N LYS A 145 9.57 -17.37 -5.37
CA LYS A 145 9.53 -18.83 -5.63
C LYS A 145 10.88 -19.43 -6.02
N GLU A 146 11.79 -18.64 -6.58
CA GLU A 146 13.15 -19.08 -6.90
C GLU A 146 14.05 -19.10 -5.66
N ILE A 147 13.81 -18.22 -4.69
CA ILE A 147 14.54 -18.19 -3.40
C ILE A 147 14.22 -19.43 -2.55
N GLU A 148 13.03 -20.02 -2.70
CA GLU A 148 12.62 -21.23 -1.96
C GLU A 148 13.18 -22.55 -2.54
N LYS A 149 13.87 -22.51 -3.69
CA LYS A 149 14.46 -23.69 -4.35
C LYS A 149 15.92 -23.92 -3.96
#